data_AF-A0A0C1FI20-F1
#
_entry.id   AF-A0A0C1FI20-F1
#
_cell.length_a   1.000
_cell.length_b   1.000
_cell.length_c   1.000
_cell.angle_alpha   90.00
_cell.angle_beta   90.00
_cell.angle_gamma   90.00
#
_symmetry.space_group_name_H-M   'P 1'
#
loop_
_entity.id
_entity.type
_entity.pdbx_description
1 polymer ?
#
loop_
_entity_poly.entity_id
_entity_poly.type
_entity_poly.pdbx_seq_one_letter_code
_entity_poly.pdbx_strand_id
1 'polypeptide(L)'
;MTFYDRYISGETEGVYADIEKLGEEAFSPDYYADIEKVLTETFHRVKFNLDIIYKALLDIDYVFWKDEFGNDEAYQHPVLDTKELLGILEQQINPIGKLPMSIRMFYEIVGSCNLAWNYNEDANILWEMADPLQIAPLTDCIAQVTDEYWPEEMEDYIQDQDFGYAFLELSADNLHKDNISGGAPYALQLKKEKSIDSNFLNEPNNTTFINYLRICFEHCGFPGMSENDNPRFKQFFDRVKPQLQKI
;
A
#
# COMPACT_ATOMS: atom_id res chain seq x y z
N MET A 1 -2.38 28.16 10.01
CA MET A 1 -2.26 27.46 8.71
C MET A 1 -2.67 26.03 8.98
N THR A 2 -3.58 25.47 8.18
CA THR A 2 -4.09 24.12 8.45
C THR A 2 -3.07 23.06 7.99
N PHE A 3 -3.25 21.79 8.37
CA PHE A 3 -2.45 20.69 7.84
C PHE A 3 -2.59 20.60 6.32
N TYR A 4 -3.80 20.79 5.80
CA TYR A 4 -4.06 20.77 4.36
C TYR A 4 -3.31 21.89 3.63
N ASP A 5 -3.34 23.13 4.13
CA ASP A 5 -2.61 24.25 3.52
C ASP A 5 -1.09 23.97 3.43
N ARG A 6 -0.51 23.41 4.49
CA ARG A 6 0.91 23.01 4.53
C ARG A 6 1.21 21.88 3.55
N TYR A 7 0.33 20.88 3.47
CA TYR A 7 0.49 19.73 2.59
C TYR A 7 0.47 20.13 1.11
N ILE A 8 -0.48 20.98 0.72
CA ILE A 8 -0.56 21.53 -0.65
C ILE A 8 0.65 22.41 -0.97
N SER A 9 1.23 23.07 0.03
CA SER A 9 2.46 23.86 -0.12
C SER A 9 3.74 23.00 -0.22
N GLY A 10 3.63 21.66 -0.16
CA GLY A 10 4.73 20.71 -0.36
C GLY A 10 5.35 20.13 0.91
N GLU A 11 4.84 20.48 2.09
CA GLU A 11 5.35 19.98 3.38
C GLU A 11 4.76 18.60 3.72
N THR A 12 4.94 17.61 2.84
CA THR A 12 4.22 16.32 2.95
C THR A 12 4.60 15.53 4.21
N GLU A 13 5.87 15.15 4.37
CA GLU A 13 6.35 14.36 5.51
C GLU A 13 6.14 15.07 6.86
N GLY A 14 6.41 16.38 6.92
CA GLY A 14 6.26 17.17 8.15
C GLY A 14 4.81 17.26 8.64
N VAL A 15 3.85 17.41 7.71
CA VAL A 15 2.42 17.36 8.03
C VAL A 15 2.02 16.02 8.61
N TYR A 16 2.47 14.92 8.01
CA TYR A 16 2.14 13.58 8.51
C TYR A 16 2.74 13.30 9.89
N ALA A 17 4.00 13.69 10.11
CA ALA A 17 4.63 13.56 11.42
C ALA A 17 3.88 14.35 12.51
N ASP A 18 3.26 15.48 12.17
CA ASP A 18 2.45 16.23 13.13
C ASP A 18 1.06 15.61 13.33
N ILE A 19 0.45 15.06 12.28
CA ILE A 19 -0.82 14.33 12.37
C ILE A 19 -0.67 13.08 13.25
N GLU A 20 0.41 12.32 13.10
CA GLU A 20 0.68 11.12 13.90
C GLU A 20 0.80 11.44 15.40
N LYS A 21 1.40 12.59 15.75
CA LYS A 21 1.53 13.02 17.16
C LYS A 21 0.19 13.30 17.83
N LEU A 22 -0.88 13.57 17.07
CA LEU A 22 -2.22 13.77 17.63
C LEU A 22 -2.82 12.46 18.18
N GLY A 23 -2.38 11.29 17.69
CA GLY A 23 -2.97 10.01 18.07
C GLY A 23 -4.49 10.01 17.85
N GLU A 24 -5.26 9.68 18.88
CA GLU A 24 -6.73 9.68 18.79
C GLU A 24 -7.35 11.08 18.65
N GLU A 25 -6.65 12.15 19.03
CA GLU A 25 -7.16 13.52 18.84
C GLU A 25 -7.34 13.88 17.36
N ALA A 26 -6.64 13.18 16.45
CA ALA A 26 -6.82 13.30 15.00
C ALA A 26 -8.28 13.07 14.55
N PHE A 27 -9.07 12.35 15.35
CA PHE A 27 -10.48 12.05 15.08
C PHE A 27 -11.45 13.03 15.74
N SER A 28 -10.95 14.07 16.40
CA SER A 28 -11.80 15.12 16.98
C SER A 28 -12.41 16.01 15.89
N PRO A 29 -13.56 16.67 16.14
CA PRO A 29 -14.14 17.62 15.20
C PRO A 29 -13.21 18.77 14.79
N ASP A 30 -12.21 19.09 15.62
CA ASP A 30 -11.27 20.19 15.38
C ASP A 30 -10.22 19.85 14.31
N TYR A 31 -9.86 18.56 14.16
CA TYR A 31 -8.80 18.11 13.24
C TYR A 31 -9.31 17.24 12.09
N TYR A 32 -10.35 16.44 12.31
CA TYR A 32 -10.76 15.37 11.39
C TYR A 32 -10.99 15.86 9.96
N ALA A 33 -11.75 16.94 9.77
CA ALA A 33 -12.09 17.45 8.45
C ALA A 33 -10.88 18.01 7.67
N ASP A 34 -9.83 18.45 8.37
CA ASP A 34 -8.61 18.94 7.74
C ASP A 34 -7.66 17.78 7.39
N ILE A 35 -7.55 16.79 8.29
CA ILE A 35 -6.78 15.54 8.06
C ILE A 35 -7.39 14.72 6.91
N GLU A 36 -8.71 14.63 6.84
CA GLU A 36 -9.41 13.97 5.74
C GLU A 36 -9.03 14.58 4.38
N LYS A 37 -8.89 15.91 4.29
CA LYS A 37 -8.45 16.57 3.06
C LYS A 37 -7.01 16.24 2.71
N VAL A 38 -6.11 16.16 3.72
CA VAL A 38 -4.72 15.73 3.52
C VAL A 38 -4.67 14.31 2.95
N LEU A 39 -5.38 13.37 3.57
CA LEU A 39 -5.42 11.99 3.09
C LEU A 39 -6.07 11.88 1.70
N THR A 40 -7.15 12.62 1.46
CA THR A 40 -7.84 12.64 0.15
C THR A 40 -6.88 13.08 -0.95
N GLU A 41 -6.17 14.19 -0.74
CA GLU A 41 -5.17 14.67 -1.68
C GLU A 41 -4.04 13.65 -1.84
N THR A 42 -3.54 13.08 -0.75
CA THR A 42 -2.47 12.07 -0.78
C THR A 42 -2.84 10.90 -1.67
N PHE A 43 -4.04 10.32 -1.50
CA PHE A 43 -4.48 9.19 -2.30
C PHE A 43 -4.87 9.56 -3.74
N HIS A 44 -5.29 10.79 -4.00
CA HIS A 44 -5.40 11.29 -5.38
C HIS A 44 -4.03 11.35 -6.08
N ARG A 45 -2.97 11.76 -5.38
CA ARG A 45 -1.61 11.76 -5.92
C ARG A 45 -1.08 10.34 -6.12
N VAL A 46 -1.36 9.41 -5.20
CA VAL A 46 -1.06 7.97 -5.35
C VAL A 46 -1.72 7.42 -6.61
N LYS A 47 -3.04 7.64 -6.78
CA LYS A 47 -3.78 7.25 -7.96
C LYS A 47 -3.16 7.82 -9.24
N PHE A 48 -2.88 9.12 -9.25
CA PHE A 48 -2.26 9.80 -10.38
C PHE A 48 -0.89 9.18 -10.72
N ASN A 49 -0.06 8.91 -9.72
CA ASN A 49 1.26 8.32 -9.91
C ASN A 49 1.17 6.89 -10.47
N LEU A 50 0.25 6.07 -9.96
CA LEU A 50 -0.02 4.73 -10.48
C LEU A 50 -0.47 4.77 -11.93
N ASP A 51 -1.38 5.69 -12.30
CA ASP A 51 -1.82 5.86 -13.69
C ASP A 51 -0.65 6.18 -14.65
N ILE A 52 0.33 6.98 -14.20
CA ILE A 52 1.53 7.30 -14.98
C ILE A 52 2.47 6.10 -15.09
N ILE A 53 2.77 5.44 -13.96
CA ILE A 53 3.65 4.26 -13.91
C ILE A 53 3.09 3.14 -14.78
N TYR A 54 1.80 2.83 -14.60
CA TYR A 54 1.12 1.78 -15.34
C TYR A 54 1.19 1.99 -16.86
N LYS A 55 0.87 3.19 -17.34
CA LYS A 55 0.99 3.53 -18.78
C LYS A 55 2.42 3.39 -19.28
N ALA A 56 3.40 3.84 -18.49
CA ALA A 56 4.80 3.74 -18.87
C ALA A 56 5.29 2.28 -18.93
N LEU A 57 4.76 1.40 -18.08
CA LEU A 57 5.06 -0.03 -18.09
C LEU A 57 4.42 -0.72 -19.31
N LEU A 58 3.19 -0.36 -19.67
CA LEU A 58 2.57 -0.82 -20.93
C LEU A 58 3.40 -0.42 -22.17
N ASP A 59 3.94 0.80 -22.20
CA ASP A 59 4.77 1.28 -23.31
C ASP A 59 6.08 0.50 -23.52
N ILE A 60 6.51 -0.29 -22.52
CA ILE A 60 7.73 -1.12 -22.60
C ILE A 60 7.39 -2.62 -22.62
N ASP A 61 6.14 -2.97 -22.91
CA ASP A 61 5.63 -4.35 -22.96
C ASP A 61 5.89 -5.11 -21.64
N TYR A 62 5.71 -4.44 -20.50
CA TYR A 62 5.87 -5.07 -19.19
C TYR A 62 4.85 -6.21 -18.99
N VAL A 63 5.27 -7.32 -18.38
CA VAL A 63 4.47 -8.54 -18.26
C VAL A 63 3.84 -8.62 -16.87
N PHE A 64 2.57 -8.29 -16.79
CA PHE A 64 1.80 -8.26 -15.55
C PHE A 64 1.03 -9.56 -15.28
N TRP A 65 0.63 -9.74 -14.02
CA TRP A 65 -0.32 -10.77 -13.62
C TRP A 65 -1.70 -10.52 -14.25
N LYS A 66 -2.42 -11.59 -14.51
CA LYS A 66 -3.74 -11.55 -15.14
C LYS A 66 -4.73 -12.37 -14.33
N ASP A 67 -5.96 -11.86 -14.25
CA ASP A 67 -7.08 -12.57 -13.64
C ASP A 67 -7.52 -13.76 -14.51
N GLU A 68 -8.50 -14.51 -14.02
CA GLU A 68 -9.07 -15.67 -14.73
C GLU A 68 -9.72 -15.31 -16.08
N PHE A 69 -10.04 -14.04 -16.32
CA PHE A 69 -10.62 -13.52 -17.56
C PHE A 69 -9.55 -12.93 -18.49
N GLY A 70 -8.28 -12.93 -18.08
CA GLY A 70 -7.15 -12.38 -18.84
C GLY A 70 -7.00 -10.87 -18.74
N ASN A 71 -7.70 -10.21 -17.81
CA ASN A 71 -7.48 -8.79 -17.54
C ASN A 71 -6.23 -8.63 -16.66
N ASP A 72 -5.49 -7.58 -16.96
CA ASP A 72 -4.34 -7.16 -16.18
C ASP A 72 -4.73 -6.81 -14.72
N GLU A 73 -3.98 -7.34 -13.75
CA GLU A 73 -4.16 -7.08 -12.32
C GLU A 73 -3.28 -5.93 -11.81
N ALA A 74 -2.53 -5.28 -12.69
CA ALA A 74 -1.51 -4.31 -12.28
C ALA A 74 -2.11 -3.09 -11.59
N TYR A 75 -3.27 -2.63 -12.05
CA TYR A 75 -3.99 -1.56 -11.39
C TYR A 75 -5.51 -1.72 -11.48
N GLN A 76 -6.14 -2.09 -10.37
CA GLN A 76 -7.58 -2.26 -10.28
C GLN A 76 -8.19 -1.08 -9.52
N HIS A 77 -9.06 -0.32 -10.19
CA HIS A 77 -9.75 0.80 -9.58
C HIS A 77 -10.81 0.33 -8.56
N PRO A 78 -11.25 1.20 -7.64
CA PRO A 78 -12.30 0.87 -6.68
C PRO A 78 -13.59 0.40 -7.38
N VAL A 79 -14.21 -0.62 -6.82
CA VAL A 79 -15.47 -1.21 -7.30
C VAL A 79 -16.68 -0.50 -6.68
N LEU A 80 -17.87 -0.71 -7.26
CA LEU A 80 -19.08 0.00 -6.83
C LEU A 80 -19.49 -0.32 -5.37
N ASP A 81 -19.15 -1.52 -4.90
CA ASP A 81 -19.44 -2.06 -3.58
C ASP A 81 -18.27 -1.90 -2.59
N THR A 82 -17.22 -1.15 -2.91
CA THR A 82 -16.05 -0.94 -2.04
C THR A 82 -16.42 -0.55 -0.60
N LYS A 83 -17.46 0.27 -0.40
CA LYS A 83 -17.92 0.66 0.95
C LYS A 83 -18.53 -0.49 1.74
N GLU A 84 -19.26 -1.39 1.07
CA GLU A 84 -19.85 -2.57 1.70
C GLU A 84 -18.74 -3.57 2.08
N LEU A 85 -17.81 -3.81 1.16
CA LEU A 85 -16.64 -4.66 1.36
C LEU A 85 -15.77 -4.15 2.52
N LEU A 86 -15.51 -2.85 2.60
CA LEU A 86 -14.80 -2.24 3.75
C LEU A 86 -15.58 -2.42 5.06
N GLY A 87 -16.91 -2.33 5.04
CA GLY A 87 -17.74 -2.59 6.22
C GLY A 87 -17.63 -4.04 6.70
N ILE A 88 -17.56 -5.01 5.78
CA ILE A 88 -17.32 -6.42 6.11
C ILE A 88 -15.93 -6.59 6.74
N LEU A 89 -14.88 -6.05 6.09
CA LEU A 89 -13.51 -6.10 6.61
C LEU A 89 -13.43 -5.50 8.02
N GLU A 90 -13.95 -4.27 8.20
CA GLU A 90 -13.97 -3.58 9.49
C GLU A 90 -14.73 -4.40 10.56
N GLN A 91 -15.86 -5.02 10.21
CA GLN A 91 -16.62 -5.85 11.14
C GLN A 91 -15.82 -7.07 11.61
N GLN A 92 -15.12 -7.75 10.70
CA GLN A 92 -14.35 -8.97 11.04
C GLN A 92 -13.13 -8.67 11.90
N ILE A 93 -12.41 -7.57 11.63
CA ILE A 93 -11.20 -7.21 12.40
C ILE A 93 -11.52 -6.55 13.75
N ASN A 94 -12.71 -5.97 13.92
CA ASN A 94 -13.11 -5.16 15.08
C ASN A 94 -12.85 -5.79 16.45
N PRO A 95 -12.94 -7.13 16.65
CA PRO A 95 -12.63 -7.77 17.92
C PRO A 95 -11.16 -7.65 18.35
N ILE A 96 -10.23 -7.55 17.39
CA ILE A 96 -8.78 -7.60 17.64
C ILE A 96 -8.05 -6.31 17.25
N GLY A 97 -8.64 -5.47 16.41
CA GLY A 97 -8.07 -4.18 16.03
C GLY A 97 -9.02 -3.29 15.22
N LYS A 98 -8.50 -2.18 14.71
CA LYS A 98 -9.22 -1.19 13.89
C LYS A 98 -8.51 -0.98 12.56
N LEU A 99 -9.27 -0.78 11.50
CA LEU A 99 -8.73 -0.40 10.20
C LEU A 99 -8.23 1.06 10.27
N PRO A 100 -6.96 1.34 9.93
CA PRO A 100 -6.47 2.71 9.82
C PRO A 100 -7.21 3.50 8.75
N MET A 101 -7.33 4.82 8.95
CA MET A 101 -8.00 5.69 7.98
C MET A 101 -7.31 5.71 6.62
N SER A 102 -5.98 5.56 6.58
CA SER A 102 -5.17 5.47 5.37
C SER A 102 -5.62 4.31 4.48
N ILE A 103 -5.85 3.13 5.03
CA ILE A 103 -6.22 1.93 4.25
C ILE A 103 -7.64 2.02 3.71
N ARG A 104 -8.59 2.50 4.51
CA ARG A 104 -9.95 2.78 4.04
C ARG A 104 -9.92 3.74 2.84
N MET A 105 -9.21 4.85 2.96
CA MET A 105 -9.15 5.85 1.89
C MET A 105 -8.35 5.38 0.68
N PHE A 106 -7.31 4.56 0.88
CA PHE A 106 -6.60 3.92 -0.23
C PHE A 106 -7.55 3.05 -1.05
N TYR A 107 -8.33 2.17 -0.44
CA TYR A 107 -9.28 1.35 -1.18
C TYR A 107 -10.43 2.16 -1.79
N GLU A 108 -10.91 3.23 -1.13
CA GLU A 108 -11.99 4.07 -1.66
C GLU A 108 -11.56 4.94 -2.86
N ILE A 109 -10.29 5.37 -2.91
CA ILE A 109 -9.79 6.33 -3.91
C ILE A 109 -8.92 5.64 -4.96
N VAL A 110 -8.04 4.74 -4.53
CA VAL A 110 -7.00 4.12 -5.37
C VAL A 110 -7.44 2.76 -5.87
N GLY A 111 -7.92 1.87 -4.98
CA GLY A 111 -8.24 0.47 -5.27
C GLY A 111 -7.11 -0.46 -4.83
N SER A 112 -6.60 -1.30 -5.72
CA SER A 112 -5.46 -2.21 -5.50
C SER A 112 -4.47 -2.16 -6.66
N CYS A 113 -3.26 -2.65 -6.47
CA CYS A 113 -2.25 -2.68 -7.53
C CYS A 113 -1.30 -3.86 -7.39
N ASN A 114 -0.81 -4.39 -8.49
CA ASN A 114 0.15 -5.49 -8.53
C ASN A 114 1.15 -5.30 -9.67
N LEU A 115 2.20 -4.52 -9.44
CA LEU A 115 3.25 -4.30 -10.44
C LEU A 115 4.25 -5.48 -10.53
N ALA A 116 3.99 -6.60 -9.82
CA ALA A 116 4.84 -7.77 -9.88
C ALA A 116 4.88 -8.36 -11.29
N TRP A 117 6.06 -8.83 -11.67
CA TRP A 117 6.26 -9.47 -12.96
C TRP A 117 5.58 -10.84 -12.94
N ASN A 118 4.82 -11.15 -13.99
CA ASN A 118 4.21 -12.45 -14.15
C ASN A 118 5.22 -13.46 -14.70
N TYR A 119 6.00 -14.02 -13.78
CA TYR A 119 7.03 -15.02 -14.05
C TYR A 119 6.46 -16.36 -14.55
N ASN A 120 5.15 -16.59 -14.44
CA ASN A 120 4.50 -17.75 -15.07
C ASN A 120 4.35 -17.56 -16.58
N GLU A 121 4.11 -16.34 -17.04
CA GLU A 121 4.01 -15.99 -18.45
C GLU A 121 5.40 -15.78 -19.09
N ASP A 122 6.31 -15.08 -18.39
CA ASP A 122 7.71 -14.93 -18.83
C ASP A 122 8.68 -15.07 -17.65
N ALA A 123 9.49 -16.12 -17.64
CA ALA A 123 10.46 -16.35 -16.56
C ALA A 123 11.62 -15.33 -16.53
N ASN A 124 11.80 -14.51 -17.58
CA ASN A 124 12.87 -13.50 -17.65
C ASN A 124 12.41 -12.19 -17.02
N ILE A 125 12.40 -12.15 -15.68
CA ILE A 125 12.03 -10.95 -14.91
C ILE A 125 12.84 -9.75 -15.41
N LEU A 126 12.14 -8.69 -15.82
CA LEU A 126 12.78 -7.53 -16.45
C LEU A 126 13.75 -6.81 -15.50
N TRP A 127 13.34 -6.67 -14.23
CA TRP A 127 14.11 -6.05 -13.15
C TRP A 127 14.07 -6.97 -11.93
N GLU A 128 15.07 -7.83 -11.80
CA GLU A 128 15.21 -8.72 -10.64
C GLU A 128 15.44 -7.93 -9.35
N MET A 129 14.87 -8.41 -8.26
CA MET A 129 14.93 -7.85 -6.91
C MET A 129 14.39 -6.42 -6.82
N ALA A 130 13.54 -6.01 -7.76
CA ALA A 130 13.03 -4.65 -7.86
C ALA A 130 11.95 -4.30 -6.82
N ASP A 131 11.45 -5.33 -6.11
CA ASP A 131 10.38 -5.24 -5.11
C ASP A 131 9.18 -4.41 -5.59
N PRO A 132 8.57 -4.75 -6.74
CA PRO A 132 7.50 -3.96 -7.33
C PRO A 132 6.36 -3.68 -6.35
N LEU A 133 5.80 -2.47 -6.42
CA LEU A 133 4.67 -2.05 -5.60
C LEU A 133 3.49 -2.99 -5.87
N GLN A 134 3.06 -3.64 -4.81
CA GLN A 134 1.92 -4.53 -4.76
C GLN A 134 1.14 -4.17 -3.51
N ILE A 135 -0.18 -4.00 -3.63
CA ILE A 135 -1.16 -3.90 -2.55
C ILE A 135 -2.36 -4.74 -2.98
N ALA A 136 -2.67 -5.78 -2.20
CA ALA A 136 -3.66 -6.79 -2.50
C ALA A 136 -5.05 -6.19 -2.75
N PRO A 137 -5.89 -6.83 -3.58
CA PRO A 137 -7.31 -6.52 -3.69
C PRO A 137 -8.02 -6.56 -2.34
N LEU A 138 -9.01 -5.70 -2.17
CA LEU A 138 -9.85 -5.69 -0.96
C LEU A 138 -10.57 -7.03 -0.74
N THR A 139 -10.90 -7.74 -1.82
CA THR A 139 -11.49 -9.08 -1.78
C THR A 139 -10.56 -10.10 -1.12
N ASP A 140 -9.25 -9.97 -1.32
CA ASP A 140 -8.26 -10.89 -0.76
C ASP A 140 -8.08 -10.62 0.73
N CYS A 141 -8.10 -9.34 1.13
CA CYS A 141 -8.15 -8.97 2.54
C CYS A 141 -9.40 -9.53 3.24
N ILE A 142 -10.55 -9.52 2.57
CA ILE A 142 -11.78 -10.12 3.11
C ILE A 142 -11.66 -11.64 3.19
N ALA A 143 -11.13 -12.28 2.15
CA ALA A 143 -10.88 -13.72 2.15
C ALA A 143 -9.98 -14.13 3.32
N GLN A 144 -8.91 -13.37 3.59
CA GLN A 144 -8.04 -13.58 4.74
C GLN A 144 -8.80 -13.51 6.08
N VAL A 145 -9.53 -12.44 6.35
CA VAL A 145 -10.18 -12.26 7.67
C VAL A 145 -11.46 -13.09 7.85
N THR A 146 -11.97 -13.69 6.78
CA THR A 146 -13.15 -14.58 6.83
C THR A 146 -12.78 -16.06 6.84
N ASP A 147 -11.50 -16.38 6.68
CA ASP A 147 -10.99 -17.72 6.91
C ASP A 147 -11.26 -18.15 8.36
N GLU A 148 -11.71 -19.40 8.54
CA GLU A 148 -12.15 -19.89 9.85
C GLU A 148 -11.02 -20.02 10.87
N TYR A 149 -9.76 -20.12 10.41
CA TYR A 149 -8.58 -20.24 11.25
C TYR A 149 -7.94 -18.89 11.58
N TRP A 150 -8.18 -17.85 10.77
CA TRP A 150 -7.55 -16.54 10.95
C TRP A 150 -7.71 -15.95 12.36
N PRO A 151 -8.88 -16.02 13.03
CA PRO A 151 -9.01 -15.53 14.40
C PRO A 151 -8.13 -16.26 15.42
N GLU A 152 -7.97 -17.58 15.28
CA GLU A 152 -7.12 -18.40 16.17
C GLU A 152 -5.64 -18.07 15.92
N GLU A 153 -5.24 -17.97 14.65
CA GLU A 153 -3.88 -17.58 14.27
C GLU A 153 -3.52 -16.19 14.81
N MET A 154 -4.43 -15.20 14.67
CA MET A 154 -4.19 -13.86 15.19
C MET A 154 -4.11 -13.82 16.72
N GLU A 155 -4.88 -14.64 17.43
CA GLU A 155 -4.80 -14.71 18.89
C GLU A 155 -3.42 -15.21 19.36
N ASP A 156 -2.83 -16.18 18.67
CA ASP A 156 -1.47 -16.64 18.95
C ASP A 156 -0.44 -15.51 18.78
N TYR A 157 -0.53 -14.72 17.70
CA TYR A 157 0.35 -13.56 17.48
C TYR A 157 0.13 -12.43 18.51
N ILE A 158 -1.12 -12.23 18.96
CA ILE A 158 -1.44 -11.23 19.99
C ILE A 158 -0.88 -11.65 21.35
N GLN A 159 -0.87 -12.95 21.66
CA GLN A 159 -0.38 -13.49 22.94
C GLN A 159 1.15 -13.62 22.99
N ASP A 160 1.82 -13.63 21.84
CA ASP A 160 3.28 -13.60 21.75
C ASP A 160 3.84 -12.31 22.39
N GLN A 161 4.79 -12.46 23.32
CA GLN A 161 5.35 -11.35 24.09
C GLN A 161 6.29 -10.46 23.29
N ASP A 162 6.90 -11.01 22.23
CA ASP A 162 7.84 -10.29 21.38
C ASP A 162 7.13 -9.62 20.20
N PHE A 163 5.95 -10.13 19.79
CA PHE A 163 5.13 -9.58 18.71
C PHE A 163 3.93 -8.76 19.21
N GLY A 164 2.88 -9.39 19.72
CA GLY A 164 1.84 -8.72 20.52
C GLY A 164 0.76 -7.94 19.75
N TYR A 165 0.55 -8.21 18.47
CA TYR A 165 -0.48 -7.54 17.67
C TYR A 165 -1.01 -8.41 16.51
N ALA A 166 -2.25 -8.14 16.09
CA ALA A 166 -2.81 -8.66 14.86
C ALA A 166 -2.35 -7.85 13.64
N PHE A 167 -2.48 -8.43 12.45
CA PHE A 167 -2.11 -7.80 11.19
C PHE A 167 -3.00 -8.25 10.03
N LEU A 168 -2.94 -7.50 8.94
CA LEU A 168 -3.58 -7.81 7.66
C LEU A 168 -2.50 -7.85 6.59
N GLU A 169 -2.32 -8.97 5.91
CA GLU A 169 -1.32 -9.09 4.85
C GLU A 169 -1.81 -8.33 3.61
N LEU A 170 -0.95 -7.48 3.05
CA LEU A 170 -1.31 -6.62 1.92
C LEU A 170 -0.39 -6.81 0.71
N SER A 171 0.75 -7.46 0.84
CA SER A 171 1.69 -7.67 -0.27
C SER A 171 2.57 -8.87 0.03
N ALA A 172 2.98 -9.59 -0.99
CA ALA A 172 4.12 -10.50 -0.87
C ALA A 172 5.38 -9.72 -0.44
N ASP A 173 6.37 -10.40 0.10
CA ASP A 173 7.69 -9.80 0.30
C ASP A 173 8.49 -9.71 -1.00
N ASN A 174 9.58 -8.96 -0.96
CA ASN A 174 10.44 -8.70 -2.10
C ASN A 174 11.02 -9.95 -2.79
N LEU A 175 11.15 -11.09 -2.10
CA LEU A 175 11.65 -12.33 -2.71
C LEU A 175 10.52 -13.09 -3.42
N HIS A 176 9.34 -13.19 -2.79
CA HIS A 176 8.20 -13.90 -3.39
C HIS A 176 7.69 -13.20 -4.66
N LYS A 177 7.82 -11.87 -4.77
CA LYS A 177 7.50 -11.13 -6.01
C LYS A 177 8.35 -11.56 -7.21
N ASP A 178 9.49 -12.19 -6.95
CA ASP A 178 10.45 -12.69 -7.94
C ASP A 178 10.47 -14.24 -8.02
N ASN A 179 9.45 -14.91 -7.47
CA ASN A 179 9.38 -16.38 -7.40
C ASN A 179 10.54 -17.02 -6.62
N ILE A 180 11.12 -16.29 -5.67
CA ILE A 180 12.14 -16.80 -4.76
C ILE A 180 11.47 -17.10 -3.42
N SER A 181 11.86 -18.22 -2.79
CA SER A 181 11.39 -18.54 -1.43
C SER A 181 11.74 -17.39 -0.48
N GLY A 182 10.71 -16.72 0.02
CA GLY A 182 10.83 -15.47 0.75
C GLY A 182 10.57 -15.56 2.24
N GLY A 183 10.34 -14.38 2.82
CA GLY A 183 9.98 -14.19 4.22
C GLY A 183 8.48 -14.11 4.45
N ALA A 184 8.10 -13.49 5.57
CA ALA A 184 6.71 -13.16 5.84
C ALA A 184 6.24 -12.04 4.90
N PRO A 185 4.97 -12.06 4.44
CA PRO A 185 4.38 -11.00 3.62
C PRO A 185 4.46 -9.63 4.27
N TYR A 186 4.43 -8.56 3.48
CA TYR A 186 4.28 -7.21 4.03
C TYR A 186 2.85 -7.03 4.51
N ALA A 187 2.72 -6.60 5.76
CA ALA A 187 1.46 -6.62 6.47
C ALA A 187 1.19 -5.31 7.21
N LEU A 188 -0.07 -4.91 7.28
CA LEU A 188 -0.48 -3.78 8.08
C LEU A 188 -0.72 -4.20 9.52
N GLN A 189 -0.05 -3.56 10.47
CA GLN A 189 -0.35 -3.75 11.89
C GLN A 189 -1.75 -3.23 12.23
N LEU A 190 -2.57 -4.04 12.90
CA LEU A 190 -3.88 -3.64 13.42
C LEU A 190 -3.76 -3.18 14.88
N LYS A 191 -4.11 -1.92 15.13
CA LYS A 191 -4.09 -1.31 16.47
C LYS A 191 -5.47 -1.40 17.12
N LYS A 192 -5.53 -1.44 18.46
CA LYS A 192 -6.80 -1.43 19.21
C LYS A 192 -7.48 -0.06 19.13
N GLU A 193 -6.69 1.00 19.12
CA GLU A 193 -7.10 2.39 19.00
C GLU A 193 -7.29 2.79 17.53
N LYS A 194 -8.08 3.84 17.30
CA LYS A 194 -8.19 4.42 15.95
C LYS A 194 -6.86 5.07 15.57
N SER A 195 -6.48 4.93 14.31
CA SER A 195 -5.23 5.51 13.78
C SER A 195 -5.41 6.06 12.38
N ILE A 196 -4.66 7.13 12.08
CA ILE A 196 -4.61 7.69 10.72
C ILE A 196 -3.86 6.74 9.79
N ASP A 197 -2.73 6.22 10.27
CA ASP A 197 -1.90 5.25 9.56
C ASP A 197 -1.34 4.22 10.55
N SER A 198 -0.76 3.13 10.03
CA SER A 198 -0.16 2.09 10.85
C SER A 198 1.15 1.57 10.27
N ASN A 199 1.89 0.86 11.11
CA ASN A 199 3.16 0.25 10.71
C ASN A 199 2.90 -0.75 9.59
N PHE A 200 3.74 -0.69 8.57
CA PHE A 200 3.79 -1.67 7.50
C PHE A 200 4.93 -2.63 7.84
N LEU A 201 4.55 -3.78 8.36
CA LEU A 201 5.40 -4.81 8.90
C LEU A 201 6.13 -5.55 7.80
N ASN A 202 7.27 -6.14 8.15
CA ASN A 202 8.12 -7.01 7.32
C ASN A 202 8.75 -6.34 6.08
N GLU A 203 8.32 -5.13 5.72
CA GLU A 203 9.03 -4.32 4.73
C GLU A 203 10.37 -3.79 5.30
N PRO A 204 11.43 -3.61 4.49
CA PRO A 204 12.79 -3.40 5.01
C PRO A 204 13.04 -2.07 5.75
N ASN A 205 12.18 -1.07 5.58
CA ASN A 205 12.42 0.30 6.04
C ASN A 205 11.84 0.60 7.44
N ASN A 206 11.15 -0.37 8.05
CA ASN A 206 10.46 -0.23 9.34
C ASN A 206 9.62 1.05 9.42
N THR A 207 8.66 1.16 8.51
CA THR A 207 7.90 2.38 8.26
C THR A 207 6.39 2.19 8.37
N THR A 208 5.63 3.22 8.03
CA THR A 208 4.16 3.17 7.95
C THR A 208 3.69 2.95 6.51
N PHE A 209 2.44 2.55 6.32
CA PHE A 209 1.90 2.30 4.99
C PHE A 209 2.05 3.50 4.03
N ILE A 210 1.76 4.73 4.48
CA ILE A 210 1.90 5.91 3.61
C ILE A 210 3.39 6.20 3.32
N ASN A 211 4.28 6.00 4.28
CA ASN A 211 5.71 6.15 4.04
C ASN A 211 6.27 5.07 3.11
N TYR A 212 5.75 3.84 3.17
CA TYR A 212 6.09 2.79 2.22
C TYR A 212 5.70 3.23 0.79
N LEU A 213 4.48 3.77 0.61
CA LEU A 213 4.08 4.35 -0.68
C LEU A 213 5.04 5.46 -1.13
N ARG A 214 5.47 6.36 -0.23
CA ARG A 214 6.48 7.40 -0.57
C ARG A 214 7.76 6.78 -1.12
N ILE A 215 8.27 5.75 -0.45
CA ILE A 215 9.49 5.03 -0.86
C ILE A 215 9.30 4.38 -2.22
N CYS A 216 8.16 3.72 -2.46
CA CYS A 216 7.84 3.14 -3.76
C CYS A 216 7.80 4.20 -4.86
N PHE A 217 7.09 5.32 -4.68
CA PHE A 217 7.00 6.38 -5.68
C PHE A 217 8.28 7.20 -5.82
N GLU A 218 9.20 7.13 -4.85
CA GLU A 218 10.55 7.64 -5.04
C GLU A 218 11.30 6.88 -6.13
N HIS A 219 11.03 5.57 -6.24
CA HIS A 219 11.61 4.66 -7.22
C HIS A 219 10.62 4.21 -8.30
N CYS A 220 9.63 5.05 -8.64
CA CYS A 220 8.65 4.79 -9.71
C CYS A 220 7.88 3.46 -9.57
N GLY A 221 7.66 3.00 -8.35
CA GLY A 221 6.98 1.73 -8.04
C GLY A 221 7.92 0.56 -7.78
N PHE A 222 9.24 0.75 -7.81
CA PHE A 222 10.24 -0.33 -7.71
C PHE A 222 11.31 -0.01 -6.65
N PRO A 223 10.96 0.01 -5.36
CA PRO A 223 11.84 0.40 -4.25
C PRO A 223 13.12 -0.43 -4.11
N GLY A 224 13.17 -1.63 -4.68
CA GLY A 224 14.38 -2.46 -4.72
C GLY A 224 15.42 -2.01 -5.75
N MET A 225 15.07 -1.05 -6.62
CA MET A 225 15.94 -0.55 -7.69
C MET A 225 16.52 0.84 -7.38
N SER A 226 17.82 0.98 -7.59
CA SER A 226 18.50 2.26 -7.79
C SER A 226 18.55 2.62 -9.27
N GLU A 227 18.60 3.91 -9.58
CA GLU A 227 18.82 4.40 -10.96
C GLU A 227 20.13 3.91 -11.59
N ASN A 228 21.09 3.43 -10.79
CA ASN A 228 22.39 2.96 -11.27
C ASN A 228 22.46 1.44 -11.48
N ASP A 229 21.42 0.69 -11.09
CA ASP A 229 21.49 -0.78 -11.07
C ASP A 229 21.29 -1.39 -12.45
N ASN A 230 20.45 -0.77 -13.29
CA ASN A 230 20.10 -1.31 -14.59
C ASN A 230 19.87 -0.18 -15.61
N PRO A 231 20.58 -0.15 -16.75
CA PRO A 231 20.40 0.89 -17.78
C PRO A 231 18.99 1.00 -18.35
N ARG A 232 18.25 -0.12 -18.44
CA ARG A 232 16.83 -0.11 -18.87
C ARG A 232 15.94 0.50 -17.80
N PHE A 233 16.16 0.15 -16.52
CA PHE A 233 15.44 0.77 -15.42
C PHE A 233 15.74 2.26 -15.35
N LYS A 234 16.99 2.69 -15.54
CA LYS A 234 17.33 4.12 -15.58
C LYS A 234 16.53 4.88 -16.65
N GLN A 235 16.40 4.32 -17.85
CA GLN A 235 15.60 4.93 -18.91
C GLN A 235 14.12 5.05 -18.53
N PHE A 236 13.57 4.01 -17.89
CA PHE A 236 12.21 4.04 -17.35
C PHE A 236 12.08 5.13 -16.27
N PHE A 237 12.97 5.14 -15.29
CA PHE A 237 13.02 6.09 -14.18
C PHE A 237 13.12 7.55 -14.66
N ASP A 238 14.09 7.86 -15.53
CA ASP A 238 14.32 9.21 -16.06
C ASP A 238 13.09 9.73 -16.83
N ARG A 239 12.31 8.83 -17.44
CA ARG A 239 11.06 9.16 -18.12
C ARG A 239 9.89 9.36 -17.14
N VAL A 240 9.78 8.52 -16.12
CA VAL A 240 8.59 8.44 -15.25
C VAL A 240 8.70 9.40 -14.06
N LYS A 241 9.84 9.40 -13.34
CA LYS A 241 10.01 10.14 -12.08
C LYS A 241 9.62 11.62 -12.17
N PRO A 242 10.00 12.39 -13.21
CA PRO A 242 9.66 13.82 -13.29
C PRO A 242 8.16 14.12 -13.41
N GLN A 243 7.35 13.12 -13.75
CA GLN A 243 5.90 13.25 -13.89
C GLN A 243 5.17 12.97 -12.57
N LEU A 244 5.81 12.31 -11.61
CA LEU A 244 5.17 11.89 -10.37
C LEU A 244 4.99 13.05 -9.40
N GLN A 245 3.86 13.06 -8.71
CA GLN A 245 3.56 14.01 -7.65
C GLN A 245 4.13 13.51 -6.33
N LYS A 246 4.73 14.42 -5.54
CA LYS A 246 5.21 14.09 -4.19
C LYS A 246 4.02 13.82 -3.27
N ILE A 247 4.07 12.70 -2.53
CA ILE A 247 3.04 12.32 -1.55
C ILE A 247 3.53 12.46 -0.10
#